data_AF-A0A8J3AZD0-F1
#
_entry.id   AF-A0A8J3AZD0-F1
#
_cell.length_a   1.000
_cell.length_b   1.000
_cell.length_c   1.000
_cell.angle_alpha   90.00
_cell.angle_beta   90.00
_cell.angle_gamma   90.00
#
_symmetry.space_group_name_H-M   'P 1'
#
loop_
_entity.id
_entity.type
_entity.pdbx_description
1 polymer ?
#
loop_
_entity_poly.entity_id
_entity_poly.type
_entity_poly.pdbx_seq_one_letter_code
_entity_poly.pdbx_strand_id
1 'polypeptide(L)'
;MPTPQTERLGVSALDHFFSEQGWLFREQSTHDYGIDAHIEIVENERPTGKLIALQIKSGTSFFKEETADSYVFRTDDKHVAYWVGHSMPVVLVLYNPDTKTAHWQQITRKLVKNTGKKWKIKVPKIDMLANPEYTLKGLKSLTQLEPYVRRLNRLRIDRHWMDLISKGVQVRITFEDWVNKSLPRYQVTIYTDDETETWPTLYAPGVRLKGMLHHFFPWAKYKVDEDAYQAEAEDRREAERYSYHDPETGKTYYSQDFDEWIKPPQGLVPVSENGETTNYVLILSLNKFGRSFMLLDDYLSDPEAPETIGFTLE
;
A
#
# COMPACT_ATOMS: atom_id res chain seq x y z
N MET A 1 12.90 41.18 -0.75
CA MET A 1 12.63 40.03 0.15
C MET A 1 11.25 40.24 0.75
N PRO A 2 10.50 39.16 1.06
CA PRO A 2 9.25 39.30 1.80
C PRO A 2 9.52 39.95 3.16
N THR A 3 8.55 40.69 3.70
CA THR A 3 8.67 41.20 5.07
C THR A 3 8.36 40.08 6.06
N PRO A 4 8.85 40.15 7.32
CA PRO A 4 8.47 39.17 8.35
C PRO A 4 6.96 39.07 8.54
N GLN A 5 6.24 40.18 8.36
CA GLN A 5 4.78 40.21 8.35
C GLN A 5 4.20 39.36 7.21
N THR A 6 4.72 39.50 5.99
CA THR A 6 4.27 38.70 4.84
C THR A 6 4.50 37.21 5.06
N GLU A 7 5.67 36.81 5.58
CA GLU A 7 5.96 35.41 5.90
C GLU A 7 4.96 34.86 6.93
N ARG A 8 4.69 35.62 8.00
CA ARG A 8 3.73 35.25 9.03
C ARG A 8 2.32 35.03 8.49
N LEU A 9 1.86 35.84 7.53
CA LEU A 9 0.53 35.69 6.93
C LEU A 9 0.36 34.32 6.25
N GLY A 10 1.39 33.83 5.56
CA GLY A 10 1.34 32.52 4.92
C GLY A 10 1.27 31.38 5.92
N VAL A 11 2.09 31.43 6.99
CA VAL A 11 2.06 30.44 8.06
C VAL A 11 0.70 30.41 8.74
N SER A 12 0.17 31.58 9.12
CA SER A 12 -1.13 31.70 9.78
C SER A 12 -2.30 31.22 8.90
N ALA A 13 -2.24 31.47 7.59
CA ALA A 13 -3.28 31.02 6.66
C ALA A 13 -3.29 29.49 6.54
N LEU A 14 -2.12 28.85 6.48
CA LEU A 14 -2.06 27.39 6.42
C LEU A 14 -2.41 26.72 7.75
N ASP A 15 -1.97 27.28 8.87
CA ASP A 15 -2.36 26.80 10.20
C ASP A 15 -3.90 26.77 10.33
N HIS A 16 -4.54 27.89 10.00
CA HIS A 16 -6.01 27.97 10.00
C HIS A 16 -6.65 26.93 9.07
N PHE A 17 -6.17 26.82 7.83
CA PHE A 17 -6.68 25.84 6.86
C PHE A 17 -6.58 24.41 7.39
N PHE A 18 -5.40 23.96 7.82
CA PHE A 18 -5.23 22.57 8.27
C PHE A 18 -6.02 22.30 9.55
N SER A 19 -6.08 23.26 10.48
CA SER A 19 -6.88 23.15 11.69
C SER A 19 -8.38 23.05 11.39
N GLU A 20 -8.89 23.84 10.44
CA GLU A 20 -10.29 23.76 9.99
C GLU A 20 -10.60 22.40 9.35
N GLN A 21 -9.64 21.82 8.63
CA GLN A 21 -9.75 20.47 8.06
C GLN A 21 -9.51 19.34 9.08
N GLY A 22 -9.33 19.67 10.37
CA GLY A 22 -9.15 18.70 11.45
C GLY A 22 -7.78 18.03 11.49
N TRP A 23 -6.78 18.55 10.78
CA TRP A 23 -5.39 18.08 10.84
C TRP A 23 -4.58 18.90 11.84
N LEU A 24 -3.51 18.32 12.37
CA LEU A 24 -2.63 19.04 13.29
C LEU A 24 -1.57 19.81 12.51
N PHE A 25 -1.39 21.09 12.83
CA PHE A 25 -0.34 21.95 12.30
C PHE A 25 0.65 22.30 13.43
N ARG A 26 1.95 22.18 13.16
CA ARG A 26 3.02 22.45 14.13
C ARG A 26 4.09 23.32 13.50
N GLU A 27 4.04 24.61 13.77
CA GLU A 27 5.07 25.56 13.37
C GLU A 27 6.42 25.21 14.02
N GLN A 28 7.50 25.36 13.26
CA GLN A 28 8.86 25.18 13.75
C GLN A 28 9.43 26.52 14.22
N SER A 29 9.90 26.58 15.46
CA SER A 29 10.41 27.81 16.09
C SER A 29 11.87 28.13 15.75
N THR A 30 12.60 27.21 15.10
CA THR A 30 14.01 27.38 14.70
C THR A 30 14.16 27.26 13.17
N HIS A 31 14.66 28.34 12.54
CA HIS A 31 14.66 28.53 11.08
C HIS A 31 15.97 28.09 10.38
N ASP A 32 16.66 27.06 10.85
CA ASP A 32 18.04 26.85 10.38
C ASP A 32 18.16 26.14 9.02
N TYR A 33 17.13 25.39 8.58
CA TYR A 33 17.25 24.53 7.39
C TYR A 33 16.09 24.58 6.38
N GLY A 34 15.10 25.46 6.56
CA GLY A 34 14.05 25.69 5.56
C GLY A 34 12.90 24.67 5.59
N ILE A 35 12.44 24.31 6.79
CA ILE A 35 11.08 23.81 7.04
C ILE A 35 10.43 24.79 8.02
N ASP A 36 9.24 25.26 7.68
CA ASP A 36 8.52 26.24 8.50
C ASP A 36 7.48 25.58 9.40
N ALA A 37 6.93 24.44 8.98
CA ALA A 37 5.93 23.70 9.76
C ALA A 37 5.89 22.21 9.42
N HIS A 38 5.29 21.44 10.31
CA HIS A 38 4.87 20.08 10.07
C HIS A 38 3.35 19.98 10.15
N ILE A 39 2.75 19.20 9.25
CA ILE A 39 1.35 18.79 9.36
C ILE A 39 1.26 17.30 9.66
N GLU A 40 0.29 16.90 10.47
CA GLU A 40 0.00 15.50 10.75
C GLU A 40 -1.43 15.17 10.37
N ILE A 41 -1.58 14.08 9.63
CA ILE A 41 -2.87 13.57 9.21
C ILE A 41 -3.60 13.00 10.43
N VAL A 42 -4.85 13.41 10.60
CA VAL A 42 -5.77 12.88 11.61
C VAL A 42 -6.85 12.05 10.90
N GLU A 43 -7.11 10.85 11.42
CA GLU A 43 -8.16 9.95 10.94
C GLU A 43 -8.97 9.45 12.12
N ASN A 44 -10.30 9.52 12.03
CA ASN A 44 -11.21 9.16 13.13
C ASN A 44 -10.84 9.86 14.45
N GLU A 45 -10.59 11.17 14.38
CA GLU A 45 -10.19 12.02 15.51
C GLU A 45 -8.87 11.61 16.20
N ARG A 46 -8.08 10.73 15.57
CA ARG A 46 -6.79 10.26 16.09
C ARG A 46 -5.63 10.70 15.19
N PRO A 47 -4.59 11.34 15.73
CA PRO A 47 -3.36 11.60 15.00
C PRO A 47 -2.72 10.28 14.54
N THR A 48 -2.33 10.21 13.27
CA THR A 48 -1.88 8.96 12.64
C THR A 48 -0.37 8.73 12.70
N GLY A 49 0.41 9.71 13.17
CA GLY A 49 1.87 9.73 13.07
C GLY A 49 2.40 9.98 11.65
N LYS A 50 1.53 10.13 10.65
CA LYS A 50 1.91 10.42 9.26
C LYS A 50 2.12 11.92 9.06
N LEU A 51 3.39 12.32 9.08
CA LEU A 51 3.81 13.72 9.03
C LEU A 51 4.24 14.14 7.61
N ILE A 52 3.99 15.41 7.28
CA ILE A 52 4.47 16.08 6.07
C ILE A 52 5.14 17.38 6.49
N ALA A 53 6.32 17.66 5.95
CA ALA A 53 7.06 18.88 6.21
C ALA A 53 6.70 19.96 5.18
N LEU A 54 6.48 21.18 5.65
CA LEU A 54 6.09 22.32 4.82
C LEU A 54 7.21 23.36 4.77
N GLN A 55 7.58 23.75 3.56
CA GLN A 55 8.28 25.01 3.31
C GLN A 55 7.27 25.99 2.70
N ILE A 56 6.99 27.07 3.41
CA ILE A 56 6.02 28.10 3.09
C ILE A 56 6.77 29.33 2.58
N LYS A 57 6.44 29.76 1.37
CA LYS A 57 6.97 30.98 0.74
C LYS A 57 5.82 31.92 0.45
N SER A 58 5.72 32.97 1.26
CA SER A 58 4.64 33.96 1.18
C SER A 58 5.11 35.24 0.49
N GLY A 59 4.35 35.70 -0.49
CA GLY A 59 4.57 36.98 -1.16
C GLY A 59 4.29 36.96 -2.66
N THR A 60 3.85 38.11 -3.19
CA THR A 60 3.49 38.28 -4.61
C THR A 60 4.66 38.05 -5.58
N SER A 61 5.91 38.19 -5.13
CA SER A 61 7.09 37.95 -5.96
C SER A 61 7.20 36.50 -6.46
N PHE A 62 6.66 35.53 -5.73
CA PHE A 62 6.69 34.11 -6.12
C PHE A 62 5.75 33.77 -7.29
N PHE A 63 4.89 34.70 -7.66
CA PHE A 63 3.87 34.54 -8.70
C PHE A 63 4.20 35.28 -10.00
N LYS A 64 5.38 35.93 -10.08
CA LYS A 64 5.78 36.73 -11.25
C LYS A 64 6.20 35.90 -12.46
N GLU A 65 6.74 34.71 -12.25
CA GLU A 65 7.09 33.80 -13.33
C GLU A 65 6.12 32.63 -13.33
N GLU A 66 5.50 32.42 -14.48
CA GLU A 66 4.49 31.38 -14.65
C GLU A 66 4.49 30.84 -16.08
N THR A 67 3.83 29.70 -16.21
CA THR A 67 3.42 29.12 -17.47
C THR A 67 1.89 29.06 -17.51
N ALA A 68 1.31 28.44 -18.54
CA ALA A 68 -0.14 28.31 -18.65
C ALA A 68 -0.77 27.63 -17.41
N ASP A 69 -0.09 26.63 -16.83
CA ASP A 69 -0.64 25.75 -15.80
C ASP A 69 0.07 25.83 -14.43
N SER A 70 1.20 26.53 -14.33
CA SER A 70 2.04 26.52 -13.13
C SER A 70 2.79 27.81 -12.88
N TYR A 71 3.03 28.13 -11.61
CA TYR A 71 4.03 29.11 -11.17
C TYR A 71 5.42 28.48 -11.14
N VAL A 72 6.46 29.26 -11.42
CA VAL A 72 7.84 28.78 -11.43
C VAL A 72 8.57 29.31 -10.21
N PHE A 73 8.86 28.43 -9.26
CA PHE A 73 9.70 28.73 -8.12
C PHE A 73 11.17 28.41 -8.43
N ARG A 74 12.07 29.32 -8.06
CA ARG A 74 13.52 29.14 -8.21
C ARG A 74 14.20 29.07 -6.86
N THR A 75 15.12 28.11 -6.73
CA THR A 75 15.90 27.90 -5.50
C THR A 75 17.34 27.46 -5.83
N ASP A 76 18.18 27.33 -4.81
CA ASP A 76 19.57 26.89 -4.92
C ASP A 76 19.75 25.39 -4.64
N ASP A 77 20.98 24.92 -4.82
CA ASP A 77 21.36 23.51 -4.64
C ASP A 77 21.19 23.04 -3.18
N LYS A 78 21.50 23.90 -2.20
CA LYS A 78 21.47 23.55 -0.77
C LYS A 78 20.06 23.22 -0.33
N HIS A 79 19.09 24.06 -0.69
CA HIS A 79 17.69 23.83 -0.37
C HIS A 79 17.14 22.57 -1.04
N VAL A 80 17.46 22.33 -2.32
CA VAL A 80 17.00 21.11 -3.02
C VAL A 80 17.60 19.86 -2.40
N ALA A 81 18.90 19.83 -2.12
CA ALA A 81 19.55 18.69 -1.50
C ALA A 81 18.92 18.36 -0.15
N TYR A 82 18.69 19.37 0.69
CA TYR A 82 18.05 19.20 1.98
C TYR A 82 16.61 18.69 1.86
N TRP A 83 15.77 19.31 1.02
CA TRP A 83 14.36 18.89 0.88
C TRP A 83 14.19 17.52 0.23
N VAL A 84 15.02 17.17 -0.76
CA VAL A 84 14.93 15.87 -1.45
C VAL A 84 15.46 14.72 -0.57
N GLY A 85 16.46 14.98 0.27
CA GLY A 85 17.02 14.00 1.21
C GLY A 85 16.26 13.92 2.55
N HIS A 86 15.23 14.74 2.74
CA HIS A 86 14.51 14.81 3.99
C HIS A 86 13.73 13.51 4.27
N SER A 87 13.72 13.07 5.54
CA SER A 87 13.07 11.81 5.95
C SER A 87 11.54 11.86 5.85
N MET A 88 10.95 13.04 6.01
CA MET A 88 9.52 13.30 5.75
C MET A 88 9.31 13.87 4.35
N PRO A 89 8.18 13.57 3.68
CA PRO A 89 7.81 14.25 2.44
C PRO A 89 7.80 15.77 2.64
N VAL A 90 8.54 16.50 1.80
CA VAL A 90 8.58 17.97 1.83
C VAL A 90 7.66 18.54 0.76
N VAL A 91 6.81 19.48 1.17
CA VAL A 91 5.91 20.22 0.30
C VAL A 91 6.28 21.70 0.33
N LEU A 92 6.53 22.26 -0.85
CA LEU A 92 6.65 23.70 -1.04
C LEU A 92 5.24 24.28 -1.22
N VAL A 93 4.91 25.31 -0.45
CA VAL A 93 3.68 26.08 -0.60
C VAL A 93 4.01 27.53 -0.92
N LEU A 94 3.44 28.05 -2.00
CA LEU A 94 3.48 29.46 -2.35
C LEU A 94 2.17 30.10 -1.90
N TYR A 95 2.24 31.12 -1.05
CA TYR A 95 1.08 31.88 -0.59
C TYR A 95 1.08 33.30 -1.15
N ASN A 96 -0.03 33.72 -1.75
CA ASN A 96 -0.21 35.08 -2.22
C ASN A 96 -1.07 35.87 -1.20
N PRO A 97 -0.51 36.85 -0.49
CA PRO A 97 -1.24 37.61 0.52
C PRO A 97 -2.33 38.53 -0.06
N ASP A 98 -2.21 38.96 -1.32
CA ASP A 98 -3.16 39.88 -1.94
C ASP A 98 -4.43 39.15 -2.37
N THR A 99 -4.27 38.00 -3.02
CA THR A 99 -5.40 37.15 -3.47
C THR A 99 -5.86 36.15 -2.41
N LYS A 100 -5.07 35.98 -1.34
CA LYS A 100 -5.27 34.96 -0.29
C LYS A 100 -5.36 33.53 -0.83
N THR A 101 -4.63 33.23 -1.91
CA THR A 101 -4.59 31.90 -2.51
C THR A 101 -3.28 31.20 -2.16
N ALA A 102 -3.31 29.86 -2.08
CA ALA A 102 -2.11 29.07 -1.82
C ALA A 102 -1.98 27.92 -2.82
N HIS A 103 -0.76 27.69 -3.30
CA HIS A 103 -0.47 26.70 -4.33
C HIS A 103 0.71 25.84 -3.88
N TRP A 104 0.62 24.51 -4.04
CA TRP A 104 1.62 23.61 -3.47
C TRP A 104 2.19 22.62 -4.49
N GLN A 105 3.40 22.14 -4.19
CA GLN A 105 4.07 21.07 -4.93
C GLN A 105 4.95 20.24 -3.99
N GLN A 106 4.82 18.92 -4.05
CA GLN A 106 5.78 18.01 -3.41
C GLN A 106 7.15 18.17 -4.06
N ILE A 107 8.20 18.26 -3.23
CA ILE A 107 9.59 18.27 -3.69
C ILE A 107 10.08 16.84 -3.83
N THR A 108 10.48 16.47 -5.05
CA THR A 108 11.12 15.18 -5.34
C THR A 108 12.21 15.38 -6.38
N ARG A 109 13.17 14.45 -6.44
CA ARG A 109 14.26 14.47 -7.42
C ARG A 109 13.79 14.55 -8.88
N LYS A 110 12.59 14.03 -9.18
CA LYS A 110 11.99 14.04 -10.52
C LYS A 110 11.39 15.39 -10.91
N LEU A 111 10.92 16.16 -9.91
CA LEU A 111 10.16 17.40 -10.13
C LEU A 111 11.02 18.65 -10.02
N VAL A 112 12.19 18.56 -9.39
CA VAL A 112 13.22 19.61 -9.41
C VAL A 112 14.02 19.53 -10.72
N LYS A 113 14.16 20.65 -11.44
CA LYS A 113 14.95 20.72 -12.69
C LYS A 113 16.15 21.66 -12.54
N ASN A 114 17.35 21.12 -12.75
CA ASN A 114 18.57 21.91 -12.75
C ASN A 114 18.66 22.76 -14.03
N THR A 115 18.97 24.05 -13.90
CA THR A 115 19.19 24.96 -15.04
C THR A 115 20.61 25.53 -15.07
N GLY A 116 21.60 24.76 -14.62
CA GLY A 116 23.01 25.14 -14.50
C GLY A 116 23.34 25.79 -13.16
N LYS A 117 22.77 26.98 -12.89
CA LYS A 117 23.11 27.79 -11.69
C LYS A 117 22.06 27.75 -10.57
N LYS A 118 20.85 27.28 -10.87
CA LYS A 118 19.69 27.25 -9.96
C LYS A 118 18.79 26.07 -10.33
N TRP A 119 17.87 25.76 -9.44
CA TRP A 119 16.80 24.81 -9.69
C TRP A 119 15.48 25.52 -9.97
N LYS A 120 14.64 24.87 -10.78
CA LYS A 120 13.25 25.25 -11.03
C LYS A 120 12.32 24.18 -10.50
N ILE A 121 11.26 24.63 -9.84
CA ILE A 121 10.12 23.81 -9.40
C ILE A 121 8.87 24.43 -10.03
N LYS A 122 8.07 23.62 -10.72
CA LYS A 122 6.78 24.05 -11.24
C LYS A 122 5.72 23.75 -10.19
N VAL A 123 5.01 24.79 -9.74
CA VAL A 123 3.93 24.69 -8.74
C VAL A 123 2.60 24.86 -9.47
N PRO A 124 1.74 23.84 -9.53
CA PRO A 124 0.46 23.91 -10.25
C PRO A 124 -0.44 25.07 -9.79
N LYS A 125 -1.15 25.70 -10.72
CA LYS A 125 -2.13 26.78 -10.47
C LYS A 125 -3.46 26.25 -9.92
N ILE A 126 -3.39 25.35 -8.93
CA ILE A 126 -4.56 24.84 -8.20
C ILE A 126 -4.52 25.49 -6.82
N ASP A 127 -5.54 26.28 -6.51
CA ASP A 127 -5.64 26.90 -5.18
C ASP A 127 -6.07 25.86 -4.15
N MET A 128 -5.18 25.56 -3.22
CA MET A 128 -5.37 24.51 -2.23
C MET A 128 -6.43 24.87 -1.19
N LEU A 129 -6.56 26.17 -0.90
CA LEU A 129 -7.51 26.68 0.09
C LEU A 129 -8.94 26.59 -0.45
N ALA A 130 -9.12 26.90 -1.74
CA ALA A 130 -10.40 26.75 -2.42
C ALA A 130 -10.77 25.29 -2.77
N ASN A 131 -9.80 24.36 -2.74
CA ASN A 131 -9.99 22.95 -3.10
C ASN A 131 -9.50 22.01 -1.99
N PRO A 132 -10.13 22.03 -0.80
CA PRO A 132 -9.66 21.27 0.37
C PRO A 132 -9.64 19.77 0.11
N GLU A 133 -10.71 19.18 -0.44
CA GLU A 133 -10.79 17.72 -0.66
C GLU A 133 -9.67 17.20 -1.58
N TYR A 134 -9.45 17.88 -2.70
CA TYR A 134 -8.37 17.56 -3.64
C TYR A 134 -7.00 17.67 -2.96
N THR A 135 -6.79 18.76 -2.21
CA THR A 135 -5.54 19.03 -1.49
C THR A 135 -5.24 17.97 -0.44
N LEU A 136 -6.19 17.69 0.46
CA LEU A 136 -6.02 16.71 1.53
C LEU A 136 -5.78 15.31 0.96
N LYS A 137 -6.51 14.91 -0.10
CA LYS A 137 -6.27 13.63 -0.78
C LYS A 137 -4.87 13.56 -1.39
N GLY A 138 -4.41 14.64 -2.03
CA GLY A 138 -3.07 14.75 -2.58
C GLY A 138 -1.99 14.62 -1.50
N LEU A 139 -2.12 15.36 -0.41
CA LEU A 139 -1.18 15.33 0.72
C LEU A 139 -1.18 13.97 1.44
N LYS A 140 -2.36 13.35 1.67
CA LYS A 140 -2.47 11.99 2.22
C LYS A 140 -1.71 10.98 1.38
N SER A 141 -1.72 11.11 0.06
CA SER A 141 -1.01 10.18 -0.82
C SER A 141 0.51 10.22 -0.62
N LEU A 142 1.08 11.35 -0.15
CA LEU A 142 2.53 11.52 0.05
C LEU A 142 3.08 10.73 1.24
N THR A 143 2.24 10.43 2.22
CA THR A 143 2.62 9.67 3.42
C THR A 143 2.36 8.17 3.26
N GLN A 144 1.78 7.75 2.14
CA GLN A 144 1.76 6.34 1.80
C GLN A 144 3.20 5.92 1.51
N LEU A 145 3.70 4.92 2.24
CA LEU A 145 5.00 4.33 1.97
C LEU A 145 5.12 4.03 0.46
N GLU A 146 6.26 4.37 -0.12
CA GLU A 146 6.56 4.07 -1.53
C GLU A 146 6.20 2.60 -1.84
N PRO A 147 5.63 2.29 -3.02
CA PRO A 147 5.22 0.93 -3.36
C PRO A 147 6.32 -0.11 -3.15
N TYR A 148 7.59 0.27 -3.31
CA TYR A 148 8.74 -0.55 -2.99
C TYR A 148 8.77 -0.97 -1.51
N VAL A 149 8.72 -0.01 -0.59
CA VAL A 149 8.77 -0.27 0.86
C VAL A 149 7.53 -1.04 1.33
N ARG A 150 6.35 -0.73 0.78
CA ARG A 150 5.12 -1.48 1.08
C ARG A 150 5.24 -2.95 0.69
N ARG A 151 5.77 -3.22 -0.51
CA ARG A 151 6.00 -4.59 -0.99
C ARG A 151 7.06 -5.30 -0.15
N LEU A 152 8.13 -4.60 0.22
CA LEU A 152 9.17 -5.16 1.07
C LEU A 152 8.64 -5.50 2.47
N ASN A 153 7.89 -4.60 3.10
CA ASN A 153 7.25 -4.86 4.40
C ASN A 153 6.28 -6.03 4.32
N ARG A 154 5.53 -6.17 3.21
CA ARG A 154 4.67 -7.34 3.01
C ARG A 154 5.48 -8.63 2.97
N LEU A 155 6.59 -8.66 2.24
CA LEU A 155 7.47 -9.83 2.20
C LEU A 155 8.05 -10.18 3.57
N ARG A 156 8.38 -9.18 4.39
CA ARG A 156 8.85 -9.38 5.77
C ARG A 156 7.77 -9.95 6.69
N ILE A 157 6.52 -9.52 6.54
CA ILE A 157 5.39 -10.13 7.26
C ILE A 157 5.22 -11.58 6.82
N ASP A 158 5.29 -11.83 5.51
CA ASP A 158 5.13 -13.18 4.95
C ASP A 158 6.34 -14.10 5.24
N ARG A 159 7.46 -13.56 5.74
CA ARG A 159 8.69 -14.30 6.06
C ARG A 159 8.42 -15.50 6.97
N HIS A 160 7.54 -15.33 7.95
CA HIS A 160 7.12 -16.37 8.88
C HIS A 160 6.56 -17.61 8.15
N TRP A 161 5.65 -17.40 7.20
CA TRP A 161 5.09 -18.46 6.36
C TRP A 161 6.15 -19.15 5.49
N MET A 162 7.13 -18.38 4.99
CA MET A 162 8.25 -18.94 4.23
C MET A 162 9.13 -19.86 5.09
N ASP A 163 9.37 -19.49 6.35
CA ASP A 163 10.14 -20.31 7.29
C ASP A 163 9.42 -21.62 7.61
N LEU A 164 8.11 -21.58 7.82
CA LEU A 164 7.31 -22.79 8.03
C LEU A 164 7.43 -23.76 6.86
N ILE A 165 7.29 -23.26 5.62
CA ILE A 165 7.46 -24.09 4.41
C ILE A 165 8.88 -24.66 4.34
N SER A 166 9.90 -23.89 4.71
CA SER A 166 11.29 -24.36 4.71
C SER A 166 11.56 -25.46 5.73
N LYS A 167 10.81 -25.47 6.84
CA LYS A 167 10.84 -26.50 7.89
C LYS A 167 9.99 -27.74 7.54
N GLY A 168 9.33 -27.74 6.39
CA GLY A 168 8.47 -28.84 5.92
C GLY A 168 7.02 -28.76 6.38
N VAL A 169 6.59 -27.64 6.98
CA VAL A 169 5.19 -27.43 7.36
C VAL A 169 4.35 -27.10 6.13
N GLN A 170 3.19 -27.74 6.01
CA GLN A 170 2.27 -27.51 4.90
C GLN A 170 1.45 -26.24 5.15
N VAL A 171 1.73 -25.18 4.39
CA VAL A 171 0.98 -23.93 4.42
C VAL A 171 -0.08 -23.93 3.32
N ARG A 172 -1.32 -23.65 3.70
CA ARG A 172 -2.49 -23.59 2.82
C ARG A 172 -3.06 -22.18 2.78
N ILE A 173 -3.73 -21.85 1.69
CA ILE A 173 -4.55 -20.65 1.60
C ILE A 173 -5.96 -21.02 1.15
N THR A 174 -6.97 -20.42 1.79
CA THR A 174 -8.32 -20.35 1.23
C THR A 174 -8.53 -18.99 0.55
N PHE A 175 -9.26 -19.03 -0.55
CA PHE A 175 -9.59 -17.86 -1.35
C PHE A 175 -11.05 -17.93 -1.76
N GLU A 176 -11.83 -16.95 -1.32
CA GLU A 176 -13.24 -16.80 -1.67
C GLU A 176 -13.39 -15.66 -2.68
N ASP A 177 -13.95 -15.96 -3.86
CA ASP A 177 -14.23 -15.00 -4.94
C ASP A 177 -15.75 -14.82 -5.10
N TRP A 178 -16.26 -13.60 -4.87
CA TRP A 178 -17.68 -13.28 -5.06
C TRP A 178 -17.96 -12.83 -6.50
N VAL A 179 -18.48 -13.74 -7.32
CA VAL A 179 -18.55 -13.61 -8.78
C VAL A 179 -19.65 -12.65 -9.26
N ASN A 180 -20.72 -12.45 -8.47
CA ASN A 180 -21.91 -11.68 -8.88
C ASN A 180 -21.99 -10.25 -8.32
N LYS A 181 -20.90 -9.69 -7.78
CA LYS A 181 -20.90 -8.30 -7.25
C LYS A 181 -20.21 -7.35 -8.24
N SER A 182 -20.70 -6.10 -8.32
CA SER A 182 -20.15 -5.03 -9.17
C SER A 182 -18.69 -4.65 -8.85
N LEU A 183 -18.19 -5.08 -7.68
CA LEU A 183 -16.80 -4.96 -7.25
C LEU A 183 -16.34 -6.36 -6.80
N PRO A 184 -15.34 -6.97 -7.46
CA PRO A 184 -14.74 -8.22 -7.03
C PRO A 184 -14.19 -8.09 -5.62
N ARG A 185 -14.60 -9.00 -4.74
CA ARG A 185 -14.19 -9.08 -3.35
C ARG A 185 -13.41 -10.35 -3.16
N TYR A 186 -12.36 -10.28 -2.35
CA TYR A 186 -11.52 -11.42 -2.05
C TYR A 186 -11.30 -11.49 -0.55
N GLN A 187 -11.57 -12.67 0.01
CA GLN A 187 -11.18 -13.01 1.37
C GLN A 187 -10.08 -14.05 1.28
N VAL A 188 -8.95 -13.74 1.90
CA VAL A 188 -7.76 -14.60 1.91
C VAL A 188 -7.53 -15.01 3.35
N THR A 189 -7.45 -16.32 3.56
CA THR A 189 -7.00 -16.89 4.83
C THR A 189 -5.81 -17.77 4.55
N ILE A 190 -4.70 -17.54 5.24
CA ILE A 190 -3.50 -18.38 5.20
C ILE A 190 -3.40 -19.15 6.51
N TYR A 191 -3.08 -20.44 6.44
CA TYR A 191 -3.11 -21.30 7.61
C TYR A 191 -2.22 -22.53 7.48
N THR A 192 -1.92 -23.11 8.62
CA THR A 192 -1.37 -24.46 8.82
C THR A 192 -2.33 -25.23 9.72
N ASP A 193 -1.95 -26.43 10.13
CA ASP A 193 -2.76 -27.21 11.07
C ASP A 193 -2.75 -26.56 12.49
N ASP A 194 -1.76 -25.71 12.79
CA ASP A 194 -1.56 -25.10 14.12
C ASP A 194 -1.97 -23.62 14.20
N GLU A 195 -1.89 -22.87 13.10
CA GLU A 195 -2.13 -21.42 13.08
C GLU A 195 -2.86 -20.94 11.84
N THR A 196 -3.67 -19.88 12.01
CA THR A 196 -4.52 -19.30 10.96
C THR A 196 -4.48 -17.77 11.02
N GLU A 197 -4.37 -17.12 9.87
CA GLU A 197 -4.43 -15.67 9.70
C GLU A 197 -5.41 -15.30 8.57
N THR A 198 -6.46 -14.55 8.90
CA THR A 198 -7.43 -14.03 7.93
C THR A 198 -7.15 -12.56 7.63
N TRP A 199 -7.01 -12.23 6.34
CA TRP A 199 -6.75 -10.87 5.90
C TRP A 199 -8.04 -10.04 5.74
N PRO A 200 -7.96 -8.70 5.86
CA PRO A 200 -9.09 -7.83 5.55
C PRO A 200 -9.59 -8.05 4.12
N THR A 201 -10.90 -7.93 3.89
CA THR A 201 -11.50 -8.09 2.56
C THR A 201 -10.86 -7.13 1.56
N LEU A 202 -10.39 -7.69 0.45
CA LEU A 202 -9.70 -6.98 -0.60
C LEU A 202 -10.64 -6.70 -1.77
N TYR A 203 -10.56 -5.48 -2.29
CA TYR A 203 -11.29 -5.04 -3.48
C TYR A 203 -10.29 -4.87 -4.62
N ALA A 204 -10.34 -5.75 -5.63
CA ALA A 204 -9.40 -5.73 -6.74
C ALA A 204 -10.12 -5.83 -8.11
N PRO A 205 -10.66 -4.71 -8.62
CA PRO A 205 -11.38 -4.70 -9.88
C PRO A 205 -10.46 -5.06 -11.06
N GLY A 206 -10.89 -6.01 -11.89
CA GLY A 206 -10.19 -6.39 -13.13
C GLY A 206 -8.99 -7.31 -12.96
N VAL A 207 -8.65 -7.75 -11.74
CA VAL A 207 -7.55 -8.70 -11.50
C VAL A 207 -8.11 -10.11 -11.41
N ARG A 208 -7.63 -11.03 -12.26
CA ARG A 208 -7.98 -12.46 -12.20
C ARG A 208 -7.19 -13.17 -11.09
N LEU A 209 -7.67 -14.32 -10.63
CA LEU A 209 -7.04 -15.17 -9.60
C LEU A 209 -5.51 -15.25 -9.71
N LYS A 210 -4.96 -15.60 -10.88
CA LYS A 210 -3.49 -15.70 -11.07
C LYS A 210 -2.75 -14.38 -10.84
N GLY A 211 -3.34 -13.25 -11.26
CA GLY A 211 -2.77 -11.93 -11.04
C GLY A 211 -2.81 -11.53 -9.57
N MET A 212 -3.88 -11.90 -8.86
CA MET A 212 -4.02 -11.72 -7.42
C MET A 212 -2.99 -12.55 -6.66
N LEU A 213 -2.89 -13.85 -6.95
CA LEU A 213 -1.89 -14.72 -6.31
C LEU A 213 -0.47 -14.18 -6.51
N HIS A 214 -0.12 -13.78 -7.74
CA HIS A 214 1.19 -13.16 -8.00
C HIS A 214 1.39 -11.83 -7.25
N HIS A 215 0.33 -11.08 -6.96
CA HIS A 215 0.42 -9.84 -6.20
C HIS A 215 0.64 -10.10 -4.71
N PHE A 216 -0.10 -11.03 -4.12
CA PHE A 216 -0.11 -11.28 -2.68
C PHE A 216 0.97 -12.24 -2.22
N PHE A 217 1.28 -13.24 -3.03
CA PHE A 217 2.22 -14.30 -2.71
C PHE A 217 3.32 -14.41 -3.78
N PRO A 218 3.98 -13.31 -4.20
CA PRO A 218 4.99 -13.35 -5.27
C PRO A 218 6.14 -14.33 -4.98
N TRP A 219 6.33 -14.71 -3.71
CA TRP A 219 7.32 -15.66 -3.20
C TRP A 219 6.93 -17.14 -3.32
N ALA A 220 5.67 -17.46 -3.64
CA ALA A 220 5.15 -18.82 -3.68
C ALA A 220 4.91 -19.36 -5.10
N LYS A 221 4.92 -20.69 -5.21
CA LYS A 221 4.18 -21.48 -6.19
C LYS A 221 2.94 -22.05 -5.49
N TYR A 222 1.93 -22.37 -6.28
CA TYR A 222 0.62 -22.82 -5.80
C TYR A 222 0.25 -24.11 -6.49
N LYS A 223 -0.32 -25.05 -5.75
CA LYS A 223 -1.04 -26.22 -6.26
C LYS A 223 -2.39 -26.30 -5.57
N VAL A 224 -3.40 -26.87 -6.23
CA VAL A 224 -4.67 -27.17 -5.57
C VAL A 224 -4.41 -28.18 -4.45
N ASP A 225 -5.08 -28.00 -3.32
CA ASP A 225 -5.12 -29.02 -2.28
C ASP A 225 -6.04 -30.15 -2.76
N GLU A 226 -5.43 -31.26 -3.17
CA GLU A 226 -6.17 -32.40 -3.74
C GLU A 226 -7.06 -33.07 -2.70
N ASP A 227 -6.64 -33.10 -1.43
CA ASP A 227 -7.41 -33.68 -0.33
C ASP A 227 -8.67 -32.83 -0.08
N ALA A 228 -8.52 -31.50 -0.03
CA ALA A 228 -9.66 -30.59 0.10
C ALA A 228 -10.58 -30.62 -1.14
N TYR A 229 -9.99 -30.75 -2.33
CA TYR A 229 -10.76 -30.87 -3.57
C TYR A 229 -11.57 -32.17 -3.62
N GLN A 230 -11.01 -33.29 -3.14
CA GLN A 230 -11.70 -34.57 -3.03
C GLN A 230 -12.84 -34.52 -2.02
N ALA A 231 -12.61 -33.98 -0.82
CA ALA A 231 -13.64 -33.84 0.20
C ALA A 231 -14.87 -33.05 -0.31
N GLU A 232 -14.65 -31.88 -0.92
CA GLU A 232 -15.73 -31.06 -1.48
C GLU A 232 -16.36 -31.70 -2.75
N ALA A 233 -15.63 -32.57 -3.45
CA ALA A 233 -16.17 -33.32 -4.59
C ALA A 233 -17.16 -34.41 -4.13
N GLU A 234 -16.97 -35.00 -2.95
CA GLU A 234 -17.94 -35.92 -2.35
C GLU A 234 -19.27 -35.21 -2.08
N ASP A 235 -19.21 -34.04 -1.43
CA ASP A 235 -20.38 -33.20 -1.15
C ASP A 235 -21.11 -32.77 -2.45
N ARG A 236 -20.36 -32.40 -3.50
CA ARG A 236 -20.93 -32.09 -4.82
C ARG A 236 -21.62 -33.30 -5.46
N ARG A 237 -21.02 -34.49 -5.34
CA ARG A 237 -21.60 -35.72 -5.88
C ARG A 237 -22.92 -36.07 -5.20
N GLU A 238 -23.02 -35.84 -3.89
CA GLU A 238 -24.28 -36.00 -3.16
C GLU A 238 -25.38 -35.06 -3.66
N ALA A 239 -25.02 -33.82 -4.01
CA ALA A 239 -25.97 -32.84 -4.54
C ALA A 239 -26.39 -33.08 -6.00
N GLU A 240 -25.52 -33.66 -6.83
CA GLU A 240 -25.73 -33.79 -8.28
C GLU A 240 -26.35 -35.13 -8.74
N ARG A 241 -26.31 -36.20 -7.93
CA ARG A 241 -26.69 -37.55 -8.37
C ARG A 241 -27.95 -38.08 -7.68
N TYR A 242 -28.71 -38.88 -8.45
CA TYR A 242 -29.74 -39.76 -7.90
C TYR A 242 -29.09 -40.87 -7.08
N SER A 243 -29.25 -40.80 -5.77
CA SER A 243 -28.92 -41.85 -4.82
C SER A 243 -30.13 -42.74 -4.55
N TYR A 244 -29.96 -44.07 -4.55
CA TYR A 244 -30.99 -44.99 -4.05
C TYR A 244 -30.68 -45.32 -2.58
N HIS A 245 -31.55 -44.89 -1.68
CA HIS A 245 -31.45 -45.21 -0.26
C HIS A 245 -32.21 -46.49 0.03
N ASP A 246 -31.51 -47.53 0.48
CA ASP A 246 -32.13 -48.77 0.94
C ASP A 246 -32.58 -48.62 2.41
N PRO A 247 -33.89 -48.58 2.69
CA PRO A 247 -34.41 -48.39 4.04
C PRO A 247 -34.24 -49.59 4.97
N GLU A 248 -33.93 -50.80 4.45
CA GLU A 248 -33.71 -51.99 5.27
C GLU A 248 -32.28 -52.09 5.78
N THR A 249 -31.30 -51.59 5.02
CA THR A 249 -29.87 -51.64 5.37
C THR A 249 -29.28 -50.29 5.75
N GLY A 250 -29.98 -49.18 5.50
CA GLY A 250 -29.52 -47.81 5.75
C GLY A 250 -28.37 -47.38 4.83
N LYS A 251 -28.14 -48.12 3.74
CA LYS A 251 -27.05 -47.84 2.79
C LYS A 251 -27.54 -47.04 1.60
N THR A 252 -26.75 -46.04 1.21
CA THR A 252 -26.97 -45.21 0.04
C THR A 252 -26.12 -45.74 -1.12
N TYR A 253 -26.75 -46.04 -2.24
CA TYR A 253 -26.09 -46.54 -3.45
C TYR A 253 -26.07 -45.44 -4.54
N TYR A 254 -24.91 -45.24 -5.15
CA TYR A 254 -24.71 -44.27 -6.23
C TYR A 254 -24.54 -44.98 -7.58
N SER A 255 -24.98 -44.34 -8.67
CA SER A 255 -24.98 -44.92 -10.03
C SER A 255 -23.59 -45.13 -10.67
N GLN A 256 -22.54 -44.56 -10.09
CA GLN A 256 -21.16 -44.67 -10.55
C GLN A 256 -20.24 -44.60 -9.33
N ASP A 257 -19.10 -45.30 -9.36
CA ASP A 257 -18.08 -45.21 -8.31
C ASP A 257 -17.49 -43.79 -8.20
N PHE A 258 -17.02 -43.39 -7.01
CA PHE A 258 -16.45 -42.06 -6.81
C PHE A 258 -15.17 -41.85 -7.60
N ASP A 259 -14.28 -42.85 -7.61
CA ASP A 259 -12.97 -42.78 -8.24
C ASP A 259 -13.07 -42.65 -9.77
N GLU A 260 -14.15 -43.19 -10.35
CA GLU A 260 -14.46 -43.04 -11.78
C GLU A 260 -15.14 -41.70 -12.12
N TRP A 261 -15.78 -41.07 -11.13
CA TRP A 261 -16.52 -39.82 -11.31
C TRP A 261 -15.61 -38.60 -11.13
N ILE A 262 -14.76 -38.62 -10.10
CA ILE A 262 -13.88 -37.50 -9.80
C ILE A 262 -12.75 -37.42 -10.83
N LYS A 263 -12.54 -36.21 -11.37
CA LYS A 263 -11.40 -35.92 -12.24
C LYS A 263 -10.34 -35.17 -11.44
N PRO A 264 -9.05 -35.57 -11.54
CA PRO A 264 -7.97 -34.83 -10.90
C PRO A 264 -7.97 -33.36 -11.32
N PRO A 265 -7.71 -32.43 -10.39
CA PRO A 265 -7.73 -31.00 -10.70
C PRO A 265 -6.65 -30.66 -11.72
N GLN A 266 -7.04 -30.09 -12.86
CA GLN A 266 -6.11 -29.62 -13.89
C GLN A 266 -5.91 -28.10 -13.79
N GLY A 267 -4.80 -27.68 -13.19
CA GLY A 267 -4.48 -26.26 -13.00
C GLY A 267 -5.03 -25.71 -11.69
N LEU A 268 -5.39 -24.41 -11.67
CA LEU A 268 -6.00 -23.77 -10.51
C LEU A 268 -7.51 -23.81 -10.68
N VAL A 269 -8.13 -24.85 -10.13
CA VAL A 269 -9.58 -25.05 -10.14
C VAL A 269 -10.14 -24.84 -8.72
N PRO A 270 -11.39 -24.39 -8.59
CA PRO A 270 -12.02 -24.25 -7.30
C PRO A 270 -12.41 -25.59 -6.69
N VAL A 271 -12.48 -25.64 -5.36
CA VAL A 271 -12.96 -26.80 -4.61
C VAL A 271 -14.49 -26.81 -4.53
N SER A 272 -15.12 -25.63 -4.44
CA SER A 272 -16.58 -25.48 -4.43
C SER A 272 -17.04 -24.19 -5.13
N GLU A 273 -18.24 -24.27 -5.73
CA GLU A 273 -18.93 -23.17 -6.43
C GLU A 273 -20.42 -23.25 -6.10
N ASN A 274 -21.03 -22.17 -5.63
CA ASN A 274 -22.47 -22.13 -5.33
C ASN A 274 -23.23 -21.05 -6.15
N GLY A 275 -22.62 -20.58 -7.24
CA GLY A 275 -23.18 -19.54 -8.11
C GLY A 275 -23.01 -18.11 -7.57
N GLU A 276 -22.78 -17.90 -6.28
CA GLU A 276 -22.47 -16.58 -5.70
C GLU A 276 -20.98 -16.44 -5.34
N THR A 277 -20.38 -17.51 -4.81
CA THR A 277 -18.99 -17.57 -4.38
C THR A 277 -18.28 -18.76 -5.02
N THR A 278 -17.03 -18.55 -5.38
CA THR A 278 -16.09 -19.58 -5.85
C THR A 278 -14.94 -19.71 -4.86
N ASN A 279 -14.77 -20.90 -4.28
CA ASN A 279 -13.79 -21.16 -3.23
C ASN A 279 -12.60 -21.97 -3.78
N TYR A 280 -11.39 -21.53 -3.45
CA TYR A 280 -10.15 -22.24 -3.78
C TYR A 280 -9.40 -22.58 -2.51
N VAL A 281 -8.83 -23.78 -2.45
CA VAL A 281 -7.88 -24.19 -1.41
C VAL A 281 -6.58 -24.57 -2.10
N LEU A 282 -5.51 -23.83 -1.79
CA LEU A 282 -4.22 -23.98 -2.45
C LEU A 282 -3.11 -24.25 -1.43
N ILE A 283 -2.21 -25.18 -1.74
CA ILE A 283 -0.98 -25.43 -0.99
C ILE A 283 0.14 -24.56 -1.55
N LEU A 284 0.83 -23.84 -0.67
CA LEU A 284 1.95 -22.99 -1.00
C LEU A 284 3.28 -23.76 -0.97
N SER A 285 4.18 -23.43 -1.89
CA SER A 285 5.56 -23.89 -1.86
C SER A 285 6.51 -22.78 -2.31
N LEU A 286 7.74 -22.75 -1.80
CA LEU A 286 8.67 -21.67 -2.13
C LEU A 286 9.06 -21.69 -3.61
N ASN A 287 9.00 -20.53 -4.26
CA ASN A 287 9.60 -20.32 -5.58
C ASN A 287 11.05 -19.81 -5.45
N LYS A 288 11.71 -19.53 -6.58
CA LYS A 288 13.10 -19.00 -6.57
C LYS A 288 13.18 -17.64 -5.88
N PHE A 289 12.21 -16.76 -6.13
CA PHE A 289 12.15 -15.43 -5.54
C PHE A 289 11.96 -15.49 -4.03
N GLY A 290 11.05 -16.35 -3.52
CA GLY A 290 10.87 -16.57 -2.09
C GLY A 290 12.17 -17.01 -1.41
N ARG A 291 12.83 -18.05 -1.93
CA ARG A 291 14.13 -18.51 -1.39
C ARG A 291 15.20 -17.43 -1.40
N SER A 292 15.29 -16.63 -2.47
CA SER A 292 16.25 -15.53 -2.55
C SER A 292 15.93 -14.38 -1.59
N PHE A 293 14.66 -14.07 -1.38
CA PHE A 293 14.24 -13.07 -0.41
C PHE A 293 14.59 -13.49 1.01
N MET A 294 14.39 -14.76 1.38
CA MET A 294 14.78 -15.27 2.70
C MET A 294 16.27 -15.01 3.00
N LEU A 295 17.16 -15.35 2.04
CA LEU A 295 18.60 -15.09 2.18
C LEU A 295 18.95 -13.61 2.30
N LEU A 296 18.25 -12.76 1.55
CA LEU A 296 18.42 -11.31 1.62
C LEU A 296 17.95 -10.75 2.97
N ASP A 297 16.80 -11.21 3.45
CA ASP A 297 16.22 -10.77 4.72
C ASP A 297 17.08 -11.21 5.90
N ASP A 298 17.68 -12.41 5.83
CA ASP A 298 18.66 -12.90 6.82
C ASP A 298 19.89 -11.99 6.87
N TYR A 299 20.43 -11.58 5.71
CA TYR A 299 21.55 -10.64 5.64
C TYR A 299 21.18 -9.24 6.18
N LEU A 300 20.01 -8.72 5.80
CA LEU A 300 19.55 -7.39 6.20
C LEU A 300 19.14 -7.31 7.68
N SER A 301 18.75 -8.44 8.27
CA SER A 301 18.29 -8.52 9.66
C SER A 301 19.36 -9.10 10.59
N ASP A 302 20.60 -9.26 10.12
CA ASP A 302 21.72 -9.79 10.91
C ASP A 302 21.99 -8.89 12.13
N PRO A 303 21.71 -9.34 13.36
CA PRO A 303 21.91 -8.53 14.55
C PRO A 303 23.40 -8.24 14.82
N GLU A 304 24.29 -9.08 14.29
CA GLU A 304 25.75 -9.00 14.47
C GLU A 304 26.44 -8.21 13.35
N ALA A 305 25.67 -7.54 12.48
CA ALA A 305 26.23 -6.76 11.38
C ALA A 305 27.22 -5.69 11.89
N PRO A 306 28.35 -5.46 11.21
CA PRO A 306 29.32 -4.44 11.64
C PRO A 306 28.71 -3.03 11.75
N GLU A 307 27.64 -2.75 11.01
CA GLU A 307 26.90 -1.49 11.03
C GLU A 307 25.98 -1.34 12.27
N THR A 308 25.58 -2.44 12.92
CA THR A 308 24.80 -2.41 14.17
C THR A 308 25.68 -2.35 15.42
N ILE A 309 26.95 -2.71 15.30
CA ILE A 309 27.94 -2.73 16.40
C ILE A 309 28.93 -1.55 16.31
N GLY A 310 29.25 -1.09 15.09
CA GLY A 310 30.19 -0.02 14.81
C GLY A 310 29.49 1.28 14.45
N PHE A 311 30.02 2.39 14.96
CA PHE A 311 29.62 3.74 14.55
C PHE A 311 30.69 4.34 13.64
N THR A 312 30.27 4.94 12.53
CA THR A 312 31.12 5.84 11.74
C THR A 312 31.19 7.19 12.44
N LEU A 313 32.40 7.64 12.75
CA LEU A 313 32.66 9.04 13.09
C LEU A 313 32.58 9.85 11.78
N GLU A 314 31.49 10.58 11.58
CA GLU A 314 31.43 11.64 10.56
C GLU A 314 32.22 12.88 10.99
#